data_AF-X5PAT1-F1
#
_entry.id   AF-X5PAT1-F1
#
_cell.length_a   1.000
_cell.length_b   1.000
_cell.length_c   1.000
_cell.angle_alpha   90.00
_cell.angle_beta   90.00
_cell.angle_gamma   90.00
#
_symmetry.space_group_name_H-M   'P 1'
#
loop_
_entity.id
_entity.type
_entity.pdbx_description
1 polymer ?
#
loop_
_entity_poly.entity_id
_entity_poly.type
_entity_poly.pdbx_seq_one_letter_code
_entity_poly.pdbx_strand_id
1 'polypeptide(L)'
;MFRLFDRHAQRPNREHVDAGSLYSGEWFQVGPVEHDYMLEILPPLWMRGDMFALREFLTDSITSVFYTLRIDGKTRYFHAYCDLNVARSAAEMRDAIVERESWPVKAM
;
A
#
# COMPACT_ATOMS: atom_id res chain seq x y z
N MET A 1 6.71 -4.99 -11.79
CA MET A 1 5.89 -3.86 -11.31
C MET A 1 4.39 -4.10 -11.51
N PHE A 2 3.84 -4.07 -12.74
CA PHE A 2 2.38 -4.20 -13.00
C PHE A 2 1.69 -5.45 -12.42
N ARG A 3 2.36 -6.61 -12.37
CA ARG A 3 1.79 -7.85 -11.82
C ARG A 3 1.40 -7.78 -10.34
N LEU A 4 1.99 -6.89 -9.55
CA LEU A 4 1.61 -6.66 -8.15
C LEU A 4 0.26 -5.91 -8.06
N PHE A 5 0.04 -4.99 -9.00
CA PHE A 5 -1.22 -4.25 -9.14
C PHE A 5 -2.37 -5.14 -9.64
N ASP A 6 -2.05 -6.15 -10.45
CA ASP A 6 -3.02 -7.10 -11.01
C ASP A 6 -3.33 -8.31 -10.11
N ARG A 7 -2.82 -8.37 -8.88
CA ARG A 7 -3.02 -9.55 -7.98
C ARG A 7 -4.49 -9.92 -7.80
N HIS A 8 -5.39 -8.93 -7.85
CA HIS A 8 -6.84 -9.11 -7.75
C HIS A 8 -7.59 -8.80 -9.07
N ALA A 9 -6.88 -8.59 -10.19
CA ALA A 9 -7.48 -8.18 -11.46
C ALA A 9 -8.38 -9.24 -12.12
N GLN A 10 -8.21 -10.53 -11.78
CA GLN A 10 -9.02 -11.63 -12.33
C GLN A 10 -10.27 -11.97 -11.50
N ARG A 11 -10.70 -11.09 -10.58
CA ARG A 11 -11.80 -11.41 -9.66
C ARG A 11 -13.17 -11.42 -10.35
N PRO A 12 -13.99 -12.48 -10.18
CA PRO A 12 -15.40 -12.45 -10.55
C PRO A 12 -16.20 -11.56 -9.59
N ASN A 13 -17.18 -10.79 -10.10
CA ASN A 13 -17.98 -9.78 -9.38
C ASN A 13 -17.19 -8.57 -8.86
N ARG A 14 -16.76 -7.72 -9.80
CA ARG A 14 -16.11 -6.43 -9.54
C ARG A 14 -17.02 -5.40 -8.83
N GLU A 15 -18.34 -5.63 -8.85
CA GLU A 15 -19.34 -4.58 -8.56
C GLU A 15 -20.14 -4.79 -7.26
N HIS A 16 -19.97 -5.88 -6.51
CA HIS A 16 -20.95 -6.25 -5.46
C HIS A 16 -20.42 -6.89 -4.18
N VAL A 17 -19.10 -6.85 -3.92
CA VAL A 17 -18.56 -7.32 -2.64
C VAL A 17 -17.71 -6.21 -2.07
N ASP A 18 -17.98 -5.88 -0.80
CA ASP A 18 -17.15 -5.03 0.06
C ASP A 18 -15.68 -5.40 -0.12
N ALA A 19 -15.01 -4.67 -1.02
CA ALA A 19 -13.65 -4.96 -1.41
C ALA A 19 -12.68 -4.58 -0.30
N GLY A 20 -13.14 -3.78 0.68
CA GLY A 20 -12.35 -3.34 1.83
C GLY A 20 -11.72 -4.52 2.58
N SER A 21 -12.49 -5.59 2.79
CA SER A 21 -12.00 -6.78 3.52
C SER A 21 -10.98 -7.64 2.75
N LEU A 22 -10.86 -7.47 1.43
CA LEU A 22 -9.90 -8.22 0.61
C LEU A 22 -8.55 -7.51 0.47
N TYR A 23 -8.57 -6.19 0.52
CA TYR A 23 -7.39 -5.34 0.46
C TYR A 23 -6.86 -4.96 1.85
N SER A 24 -7.69 -5.10 2.89
CA SER A 24 -7.30 -4.82 4.27
C SER A 24 -6.18 -5.75 4.74
N GLY A 25 -5.03 -5.16 5.06
CA GLY A 25 -3.89 -5.87 5.64
C GLY A 25 -2.91 -6.49 4.64
N GLU A 26 -3.07 -6.27 3.33
CA GLU A 26 -2.06 -6.69 2.34
C GLU A 26 -1.08 -5.54 2.05
N TRP A 27 0.21 -5.82 2.19
CA TRP A 27 1.30 -4.96 1.73
C TRP A 27 2.43 -5.77 1.10
N PHE A 28 3.21 -5.08 0.27
CA PHE A 28 4.35 -5.63 -0.43
C PHE A 28 5.55 -4.71 -0.24
N GLN A 29 6.72 -5.30 0.03
CA GLN A 29 7.96 -4.55 -0.07
C GLN A 29 8.29 -4.31 -1.56
N VAL A 30 8.62 -3.07 -1.90
CA VAL A 30 9.04 -2.66 -3.24
C VAL A 30 10.45 -2.09 -3.20
N GLY A 31 11.10 -2.04 -4.36
CA GLY A 31 12.38 -1.35 -4.49
C GLY A 31 12.21 0.18 -4.55
N PRO A 32 13.29 0.94 -4.35
CA PRO A 32 13.29 2.40 -4.46
C PRO A 32 12.90 2.87 -5.87
N VAL A 33 13.41 2.19 -6.92
CA VAL A 33 13.12 2.55 -8.32
C VAL A 33 11.63 2.38 -8.61
N GLU A 34 11.05 1.29 -8.14
CA GLU A 34 9.62 1.03 -8.24
C GLU A 34 8.78 2.08 -7.52
N HIS A 35 9.19 2.49 -6.33
CA HIS A 35 8.51 3.54 -5.56
C HIS A 35 8.60 4.90 -6.25
N ASP A 36 9.79 5.31 -6.68
CA ASP A 36 10.00 6.60 -7.37
C ASP A 36 9.32 6.63 -8.74
N TYR A 37 9.31 5.53 -9.47
CA TYR A 37 8.61 5.42 -10.75
C TYR A 37 7.10 5.71 -10.60
N MET A 38 6.49 5.33 -9.46
CA MET A 38 5.07 5.62 -9.20
C MET A 38 4.80 7.11 -8.95
N LEU A 39 5.80 7.88 -8.49
CA LEU A 39 5.71 9.34 -8.36
C LEU A 39 5.72 10.04 -9.72
N GLU A 40 6.38 9.46 -10.72
CA GLU A 40 6.54 10.05 -12.05
C GLU A 40 5.34 9.81 -12.97
N ILE A 41 4.58 8.73 -12.76
CA ILE A 41 3.48 8.34 -13.65
C ILE A 41 2.22 9.18 -13.43
N LEU A 42 1.88 9.47 -12.17
CA LEU A 42 0.68 10.23 -11.82
C LEU A 42 0.95 11.23 -10.70
N PRO A 43 0.26 12.39 -10.70
CA PRO A 43 0.35 13.34 -9.58
C PRO A 43 0.00 12.64 -8.26
N PRO A 44 0.95 12.56 -7.30
CA PRO A 44 0.72 11.88 -6.05
C PRO A 44 -0.23 12.67 -5.15
N LEU A 45 -1.11 11.97 -4.46
CA LEU A 45 -1.86 12.49 -3.32
C LEU A 45 -0.99 12.35 -2.07
N TRP A 46 -0.26 13.42 -1.75
CA TRP A 46 0.64 13.43 -0.60
C TRP A 46 -0.11 13.25 0.72
N MET A 47 0.42 12.37 1.56
CA MET A 47 -0.07 12.07 2.89
C MET A 47 1.03 12.36 3.93
N ARG A 48 0.65 12.48 5.20
CA ARG A 48 1.63 12.70 6.28
C ARG A 48 2.50 11.45 6.48
N GLY A 49 3.76 11.61 6.89
CA GLY A 49 4.62 10.50 7.29
C GLY A 49 5.27 9.76 6.11
N ASP A 50 5.72 10.49 5.10
CA ASP A 50 6.42 9.98 3.91
C ASP A 50 5.61 8.91 3.15
N MET A 51 4.32 9.22 2.97
CA MET A 51 3.36 8.40 2.26
C MET A 51 2.73 9.19 1.12
N PHE A 52 2.37 8.50 0.05
CA PHE A 52 1.52 9.07 -0.99
C PHE A 52 0.58 8.02 -1.58
N ALA A 53 -0.57 8.46 -2.05
CA ALA A 53 -1.51 7.62 -2.77
C ALA A 53 -1.54 7.97 -4.25
N LEU A 54 -1.88 6.99 -5.09
CA LEU A 54 -2.23 7.27 -6.48
C LEU A 54 -3.64 7.84 -6.55
N ARG A 55 -3.85 8.73 -7.53
CA ARG A 55 -5.16 9.35 -7.78
C ARG A 55 -6.16 8.40 -8.47
N GLU A 56 -5.67 7.31 -9.04
CA GLU A 56 -6.51 6.26 -9.60
C GLU A 56 -6.96 5.29 -8.50
N PHE A 57 -8.27 5.10 -8.39
CA PHE A 57 -8.86 4.18 -7.43
C PHE A 57 -9.16 2.84 -8.10
N LEU A 58 -8.88 1.74 -7.39
CA LEU A 58 -9.17 0.37 -7.85
C LEU A 58 -10.66 0.04 -7.73
N THR A 59 -11.33 0.63 -6.74
CA THR A 59 -12.78 0.59 -6.51
C THR A 59 -13.25 2.00 -6.11
N ASP A 60 -14.44 2.14 -5.52
CA ASP A 60 -15.00 3.45 -5.14
C ASP A 60 -14.08 4.30 -4.25
N SER A 61 -13.35 3.67 -3.31
CA SER A 61 -12.55 4.37 -2.30
C SER A 61 -11.18 3.77 -2.02
N ILE A 62 -10.88 2.59 -2.59
CA ILE A 62 -9.62 1.88 -2.36
C ILE A 62 -8.61 2.30 -3.41
N THR A 63 -7.42 2.72 -2.96
CA THR A 63 -6.31 3.10 -3.83
C THR A 63 -4.99 2.49 -3.35
N SER A 64 -4.00 2.52 -4.24
CA SER A 64 -2.61 2.21 -3.93
C SER A 64 -1.99 3.32 -3.10
N VAL A 65 -1.42 2.96 -1.95
CA VAL A 65 -0.64 3.84 -1.08
C VAL A 65 0.78 3.31 -1.01
N PHE A 66 1.74 4.21 -1.14
CA PHE A 66 3.17 3.95 -1.06
C PHE A 66 3.74 4.57 0.20
N TYR A 67 4.71 3.87 0.77
CA TYR A 67 5.29 4.18 2.07
C TYR A 67 6.81 4.17 1.96
N THR A 68 7.45 5.23 2.43
CA THR A 68 8.89 5.25 2.72
C THR A 68 9.07 5.16 4.22
N LEU A 69 9.50 3.98 4.72
CA LEU A 69 9.59 3.71 6.16
C LEU A 69 11.02 3.43 6.58
N ARG A 70 11.40 3.93 7.75
CA ARG A 70 12.69 3.61 8.37
C ARG A 70 12.50 2.52 9.42
N ILE A 71 12.94 1.30 9.10
CA ILE A 71 12.77 0.09 9.90
C ILE A 71 14.15 -0.51 10.16
N ASP A 72 14.47 -0.78 11.44
CA ASP A 72 15.79 -1.25 11.89
C ASP A 72 16.96 -0.39 11.38
N GLY A 73 16.76 0.93 11.32
CA GLY A 73 17.76 1.88 10.82
C GLY A 73 17.97 1.88 9.30
N LYS A 74 17.22 1.07 8.55
CA LYS A 74 17.24 1.03 7.08
C LYS A 74 15.97 1.64 6.50
N THR A 75 16.11 2.44 5.45
CA THR A 75 14.96 2.88 4.65
C THR A 75 14.49 1.72 3.80
N ARG A 76 13.19 1.39 3.89
CA ARG A 76 12.50 0.38 3.10
C ARG A 76 11.24 0.99 2.51
N TYR A 77 10.85 0.49 1.34
CA TYR A 77 9.71 1.00 0.59
C TYR A 77 8.62 -0.05 0.54
N PHE A 78 7.39 0.36 0.73
CA PHE A 78 6.24 -0.52 0.71
C PHE A 78 5.11 0.03 -0.15
N HIS A 79 4.29 -0.88 -0.63
CA HIS A 79 3.03 -0.62 -1.32
C HIS A 79 1.93 -1.39 -0.61
N ALA A 80 0.80 -0.73 -0.35
CA ALA A 80 -0.39 -1.35 0.22
C ALA A 80 -1.64 -0.76 -0.44
N TYR A 81 -2.76 -1.45 -0.27
CA TYR A 81 -4.06 -0.94 -0.67
C TYR A 81 -4.77 -0.37 0.56
N CYS A 82 -5.28 0.86 0.47
CA CYS A 82 -5.97 1.50 1.57
C CYS A 82 -7.29 2.11 1.10
N ASP A 83 -8.30 2.00 1.96
CA ASP A 83 -9.58 2.64 1.77
C ASP A 83 -9.51 4.07 2.31
N LEU A 84 -9.62 5.07 1.43
CA LEU A 84 -9.53 6.47 1.83
C LEU A 84 -10.83 7.00 2.45
N ASN A 85 -11.95 6.28 2.37
CA ASN A 85 -13.16 6.60 3.13
C ASN A 85 -13.03 6.21 4.60
N VAL A 86 -12.15 5.25 4.93
CA VAL A 86 -11.86 4.87 6.31
C VAL A 86 -10.78 5.80 6.87
N ALA A 87 -11.20 6.66 7.81
CA ALA A 87 -10.30 7.57 8.48
C ALA A 87 -9.10 6.83 9.07
N ARG A 88 -7.89 7.35 8.83
CA ARG A 88 -6.61 6.78 9.29
C ARG A 88 -6.21 5.43 8.70
N SER A 89 -6.92 4.86 7.72
CA SER A 89 -6.57 3.58 7.10
C SER A 89 -5.09 3.48 6.70
N ALA A 90 -4.55 4.49 6.00
CA ALA A 90 -3.14 4.52 5.61
C ALA A 90 -2.18 4.64 6.82
N ALA A 91 -2.56 5.38 7.85
CA ALA A 91 -1.74 5.52 9.05
C ALA A 91 -1.72 4.23 9.88
N GLU A 92 -2.85 3.56 10.01
CA GLU A 92 -2.95 2.26 10.69
C GLU A 92 -2.19 1.17 9.93
N MET A 93 -2.27 1.19 8.59
CA MET A 93 -1.48 0.31 7.73
C MET A 93 0.02 0.53 7.94
N ARG A 94 0.48 1.79 7.97
CA ARG A 94 1.87 2.11 8.29
C ARG A 94 2.30 1.50 9.62
N ASP A 95 1.49 1.69 10.66
CA ASP A 95 1.82 1.22 12.00
C ASP A 95 1.89 -0.32 12.04
N ALA A 96 0.99 -1.01 11.34
CA ALA A 96 1.01 -2.46 11.18
C ALA A 96 2.24 -2.97 10.39
N ILE A 97 2.65 -2.28 9.33
CA ILE A 97 3.87 -2.60 8.57
C ILE A 97 5.09 -2.44 9.48
N VAL A 98 5.20 -1.31 10.19
CA VAL A 98 6.33 -1.06 11.09
C VAL A 98 6.39 -2.13 12.18
N GLU A 99 5.27 -2.45 12.82
CA GLU A 99 5.23 -3.50 13.83
C GLU A 99 5.68 -4.84 13.24
N ARG A 100 5.10 -5.28 12.12
CA ARG A 100 5.38 -6.60 11.55
C ARG A 100 6.80 -6.74 11.00
N GLU A 101 7.33 -5.70 10.37
CA GLU A 101 8.64 -5.72 9.70
C GLU A 101 9.81 -5.35 10.62
N SER A 102 9.53 -4.74 11.77
CA SER A 102 10.53 -4.52 12.85
C SER A 102 10.69 -5.76 13.74
N TRP A 103 9.72 -6.68 13.72
CA TRP A 103 9.93 -7.95 14.39
C TRP A 103 11.01 -8.71 13.64
N PRO A 104 12.11 -9.15 14.31
CA PRO A 104 13.03 -10.07 13.68
C PRO A 104 12.19 -11.28 13.32
N VAL A 105 12.05 -11.56 12.03
CA VAL A 105 11.59 -12.86 11.57
C VAL A 105 12.56 -13.84 12.22
N LYS A 106 12.15 -14.44 13.34
CA LYS A 106 12.73 -15.69 13.83
C LYS A 106 12.39 -16.70 12.76
N ALA A 107 13.17 -16.68 11.68
CA ALA A 107 13.26 -17.78 10.76
C ALA A 107 13.82 -18.92 11.61
N MET A 108 12.92 -19.80 12.02
CA MET A 108 13.23 -21.10 12.58
C MET A 108 13.04 -22.13 11.47
#